data_AF-A0A5M9J156-F1
#
_entry.id   AF-A0A5M9J156-F1
#
_cell.length_a   1.000
_cell.length_b   1.000
_cell.length_c   1.000
_cell.angle_alpha   90.00
_cell.angle_beta   90.00
_cell.angle_gamma   90.00
#
_symmetry.space_group_name_H-M   'P 1'
#
loop_
_entity.id
_entity.type
_entity.pdbx_description
1 polymer ?
#
loop_
_entity_poly.entity_id
_entity_poly.type
_entity_poly.pdbx_seq_one_letter_code
_entity_poly.pdbx_strand_id
1 'polypeptide(L)'
;MRLAVGKLCDDGVVERKQGKGTFVAAKQVRHGLDALRSFHEALLLQGLKPSMRVINHALQPVPEDMRGLFEASDDCLLLERLHFVDDDPIALGRSHLPAELANVVWTDVEHQPIYSILESVTGMAVTRADLAIRAQEADKTLANALHIKRGAALLVMERTSYFANGRCCDRTRFFIRPERYAFVLSGVFKSPRAR
;
A
#
# COMPACT_ATOMS: atom_id res chain seq x y z
N MET A 1 -18.70 38.48 -10.89
CA MET A 1 -17.57 37.96 -10.09
C MET A 1 -18.18 37.23 -8.90
N ARG A 2 -18.18 35.90 -8.71
CA ARG A 2 -17.16 34.85 -8.94
C ARG A 2 -15.76 35.25 -8.47
N LEU A 3 -15.20 34.40 -7.61
CA LEU A 3 -13.85 34.41 -6.98
C LEU A 3 -13.82 35.21 -5.65
N ALA A 4 -13.31 34.73 -4.52
CA ALA A 4 -12.71 33.47 -4.14
C ALA A 4 -12.62 33.44 -2.60
N VAL A 5 -13.34 32.53 -1.93
CA VAL A 5 -13.04 32.13 -0.54
C VAL A 5 -13.15 30.60 -0.44
N GLY A 6 -12.63 29.92 -1.47
CA GLY A 6 -12.56 28.48 -1.55
C GLY A 6 -11.11 28.06 -1.78
N LYS A 7 -10.24 28.35 -0.83
CA LYS A 7 -8.87 27.82 -0.72
C LYS A 7 -8.33 28.26 0.65
N LEU A 8 -7.90 27.29 1.46
CA LEU A 8 -7.18 27.39 2.75
C LEU A 8 -7.82 26.67 3.95
N CYS A 9 -8.53 25.57 3.72
CA CYS A 9 -8.75 24.56 4.76
C CYS A 9 -8.57 23.18 4.13
N ASP A 10 -7.34 22.73 3.89
CA ASP A 10 -7.09 21.27 3.69
C ASP A 10 -5.61 20.86 3.73
N ASP A 11 -4.74 21.62 4.41
CA ASP A 11 -3.47 21.08 4.87
C ASP A 11 -3.63 20.82 6.35
N GLY A 12 -3.85 19.54 6.71
CA GLY A 12 -4.00 19.02 8.07
C GLY A 12 -2.77 19.24 8.97
N VAL A 13 -2.41 20.50 9.16
CA VAL A 13 -1.36 20.98 10.05
C VAL A 13 -2.10 21.69 11.19
N VAL A 14 -1.96 21.15 12.39
CA VAL A 14 -2.54 21.59 13.67
C VAL A 14 -3.86 20.90 14.05
N GLU A 15 -3.74 19.82 14.82
CA GLU A 15 -4.78 19.43 15.79
C GLU A 15 -4.55 20.24 17.08
N ARG A 16 -5.44 21.19 17.39
CA ARG A 16 -5.42 21.91 18.67
C ARG A 16 -6.19 21.06 19.70
N LYS A 17 -5.49 20.20 20.46
CA LYS A 17 -6.05 19.63 21.70
C LYS A 17 -5.83 20.61 22.85
N GLN A 18 -6.91 21.24 23.30
CA GLN A 18 -6.87 22.12 24.46
C GLN A 18 -6.60 21.28 25.72
N GLY A 19 -5.48 21.52 26.39
CA GLY A 19 -5.15 20.96 27.70
C GLY A 19 -4.48 19.58 27.69
N LYS A 20 -3.24 19.49 27.18
CA LYS A 20 -2.12 18.61 27.65
C LYS A 20 -1.03 18.54 26.58
N GLY A 21 -0.10 19.51 26.60
CA GLY A 21 1.16 19.45 25.85
C GLY A 21 1.04 19.55 24.31
N THR A 22 2.06 20.12 23.68
CA THR A 22 2.19 20.15 22.22
C THR A 22 2.90 18.88 21.76
N PHE A 23 2.13 17.87 21.33
CA PHE A 23 2.69 16.74 20.61
C PHE A 23 2.78 17.10 19.13
N VAL A 24 3.99 17.15 18.57
CA VAL A 24 4.18 17.27 17.11
C VAL A 24 3.80 15.92 16.51
N ALA A 25 2.52 15.72 16.20
CA ALA A 25 2.10 14.57 15.41
C ALA A 25 2.76 14.68 14.03
N ALA A 26 3.61 13.71 13.68
CA ALA A 26 4.09 13.59 12.32
C ALA A 26 2.88 13.53 11.36
N LYS A 27 2.98 14.18 10.19
CA LYS A 27 1.89 14.21 9.21
C LYS A 27 1.51 12.77 8.83
N GLN A 28 0.27 12.38 9.12
CA GLN A 28 -0.27 11.05 8.82
C GLN A 28 -0.79 11.02 7.37
N VAL A 29 -0.43 9.98 6.62
CA VAL A 29 -0.86 9.75 5.24
C VAL A 29 -2.32 9.26 5.21
N ARG A 30 -3.16 9.76 4.28
CA ARG A 30 -4.57 9.38 4.09
C ARG A 30 -4.85 8.70 2.73
N HIS A 31 -5.01 7.37 2.69
CA HIS A 31 -5.30 6.62 1.46
C HIS A 31 -6.80 6.47 1.20
N GLY A 32 -7.28 7.04 0.09
CA GLY A 32 -8.66 6.90 -0.38
C GLY A 32 -8.94 5.50 -0.94
N LEU A 33 -9.93 4.78 -0.40
CA LEU A 33 -10.34 3.45 -0.87
C LEU A 33 -11.32 3.50 -2.07
N ASP A 34 -11.69 4.69 -2.52
CA ASP A 34 -12.64 4.99 -3.59
C ASP A 34 -12.08 4.73 -5.00
N ALA A 35 -10.76 4.69 -5.15
CA ALA A 35 -10.08 4.25 -6.37
C ALA A 35 -8.92 3.33 -5.98
N LEU A 36 -8.90 2.10 -6.53
CA LEU A 36 -7.83 1.13 -6.31
C LEU A 36 -6.53 1.64 -6.94
N ARG A 37 -5.71 2.35 -6.15
CA ARG A 37 -4.40 2.87 -6.55
C ARG A 37 -3.30 2.01 -5.97
N SER A 38 -2.11 2.09 -6.55
CA SER A 38 -0.93 1.54 -5.89
C SER A 38 -0.65 2.31 -4.59
N PHE A 39 -0.05 1.63 -3.60
CA PHE A 39 0.32 2.26 -2.32
C PHE A 39 1.24 3.47 -2.53
N HIS A 40 2.12 3.40 -3.54
CA HIS A 40 3.05 4.47 -3.91
C HIS A 40 2.33 5.69 -4.51
N GLU A 41 1.39 5.49 -5.44
CA GLU A 41 0.60 6.59 -6.00
C GLU A 41 -0.22 7.32 -4.94
N ALA A 42 -0.78 6.59 -3.97
CA ALA A 42 -1.53 7.20 -2.87
C ALA A 42 -0.68 8.16 -2.01
N LEU A 43 0.63 7.90 -1.91
CA LEU A 43 1.58 8.78 -1.23
C LEU A 43 1.92 10.01 -2.07
N LEU A 44 2.18 9.82 -3.36
CA LEU A 44 2.47 10.92 -4.29
C LEU A 44 1.33 11.94 -4.37
N LEU A 45 0.08 11.47 -4.40
CA LEU A 45 -1.10 12.33 -4.47
C LEU A 45 -1.30 13.22 -3.24
N GLN A 46 -0.62 12.92 -2.13
CA GLN A 46 -0.62 13.74 -0.93
C GLN A 46 0.55 14.72 -0.86
N GLY A 47 1.29 14.87 -1.97
CA GLY A 47 2.44 15.77 -2.06
C GLY A 47 3.66 15.28 -1.28
N LEU A 48 3.69 14.01 -0.88
CA LEU A 48 4.82 13.40 -0.19
C LEU A 48 5.87 12.94 -1.20
N LYS A 49 7.09 12.71 -0.71
CA LYS A 49 8.20 12.16 -1.49
C LYS A 49 8.45 10.71 -1.07
N PRO A 50 7.62 9.74 -1.50
CA PRO A 50 7.83 8.36 -1.16
C PRO A 50 9.04 7.80 -1.90
N SER A 51 9.82 6.96 -1.22
CA SER A 51 10.82 6.11 -1.86
C SER A 51 10.57 4.65 -1.50
N MET A 52 11.18 3.75 -2.28
CA MET A 52 11.06 2.32 -2.08
C MET A 52 12.45 1.70 -2.14
N ARG A 53 12.68 0.68 -1.32
CA ARG A 53 13.90 -0.13 -1.38
C ARG A 53 13.54 -1.60 -1.44
N VAL A 54 14.06 -2.32 -2.43
CA VAL A 54 13.94 -3.78 -2.46
C VAL A 54 14.87 -4.37 -1.40
N ILE A 55 14.31 -5.19 -0.50
CA ILE A 55 15.08 -5.84 0.57
C ILE A 55 15.22 -7.35 0.36
N ASN A 56 14.34 -7.94 -0.45
CA ASN A 56 14.37 -9.35 -0.79
C ASN A 56 13.60 -9.59 -2.09
N HIS A 57 14.08 -10.50 -2.92
CA HIS A 57 13.30 -11.08 -4.00
C HIS A 57 13.80 -12.51 -4.28
N ALA A 58 12.88 -13.46 -4.46
CA ALA A 58 13.23 -14.85 -4.69
C ALA A 58 12.10 -15.60 -5.40
N LEU A 59 12.46 -16.42 -6.38
CA LEU A 59 11.54 -17.42 -6.91
C LEU A 59 11.38 -18.53 -5.85
N GLN A 60 10.13 -18.88 -5.53
CA GLN A 60 9.82 -19.91 -4.54
C GLN A 60 8.54 -20.66 -4.95
N PRO A 61 8.29 -21.86 -4.40
CA PRO A 61 7.01 -22.53 -4.55
C PRO A 61 5.86 -21.64 -4.11
N VAL A 62 4.75 -21.69 -4.83
CA VAL A 62 3.51 -21.00 -4.44
C VAL A 62 3.08 -21.50 -3.05
N PRO A 63 2.88 -20.60 -2.08
CA PRO A 63 2.37 -20.97 -0.76
C PRO A 63 1.04 -21.71 -0.84
N GLU A 64 0.81 -22.67 0.06
CA GLU A 64 -0.37 -23.55 0.03
C GLU A 64 -1.69 -22.75 0.05
N ASP A 65 -1.77 -21.70 0.88
CA ASP A 65 -2.93 -20.80 0.98
C ASP A 65 -3.18 -19.94 -0.28
N MET A 66 -2.27 -19.99 -1.25
CA MET A 66 -2.28 -19.19 -2.47
C MET A 66 -2.28 -20.03 -3.74
N ARG A 67 -2.26 -21.37 -3.63
CA ARG A 67 -2.24 -22.30 -4.77
C ARG A 67 -3.40 -22.06 -5.75
N GLY A 68 -4.61 -21.85 -5.24
CA GLY A 68 -5.78 -21.53 -6.07
C GLY A 68 -5.77 -20.15 -6.74
N LEU A 69 -4.79 -19.29 -6.41
CA LEU A 69 -4.63 -17.98 -7.06
C LEU A 69 -3.63 -18.04 -8.23
N PHE A 70 -2.58 -18.85 -8.10
CA PHE A 70 -1.50 -18.98 -9.08
C PHE A 70 -1.56 -20.33 -9.82
N GLU A 71 -2.75 -20.77 -10.21
CA GLU A 71 -3.00 -22.12 -10.77
C GLU A 71 -2.16 -22.47 -12.01
N ALA A 72 -1.68 -21.47 -12.74
CA ALA A 72 -0.87 -21.66 -13.94
C ALA A 72 0.62 -21.95 -13.67
N SER A 73 1.07 -21.96 -12.40
CA SER A 73 2.48 -22.11 -12.05
C SER A 73 2.66 -22.81 -10.70
N ASP A 74 3.72 -23.62 -10.58
CA ASP A 74 4.14 -24.18 -9.30
C ASP A 74 4.90 -23.18 -8.43
N ASP A 75 5.53 -22.20 -9.09
CA ASP A 75 6.34 -21.18 -8.45
C ASP A 75 5.74 -19.78 -8.58
N CYS A 76 6.08 -18.91 -7.65
CA CYS A 76 5.83 -17.48 -7.70
C CYS A 76 7.09 -16.71 -7.28
N LEU A 77 7.17 -15.46 -7.71
CA LEU A 77 8.22 -14.56 -7.23
C LEU A 77 7.74 -13.88 -5.95
N LEU A 78 8.47 -14.08 -4.85
CA LEU A 78 8.39 -13.24 -3.67
C LEU A 78 9.17 -11.96 -3.90
N LEU A 79 8.57 -10.82 -3.60
CA LEU A 79 9.21 -9.51 -3.59
C LEU A 79 8.88 -8.80 -2.27
N GLU A 80 9.90 -8.35 -1.56
CA GLU A 80 9.74 -7.52 -0.35
C GLU A 80 10.34 -6.13 -0.57
N ARG A 81 9.52 -5.10 -0.38
CA ARG A 81 9.93 -3.70 -0.49
C ARG A 81 9.59 -2.91 0.76
N LEU A 82 10.58 -2.18 1.27
CA LEU A 82 10.33 -1.14 2.27
C LEU A 82 9.91 0.13 1.57
N HIS A 83 8.86 0.76 2.09
CA HIS A 83 8.35 2.05 1.63
C HIS A 83 8.68 3.11 2.68
N PHE A 84 9.20 4.24 2.22
CA PHE A 84 9.65 5.34 3.07
C PHE A 84 8.89 6.62 2.75
N VAL A 85 8.79 7.49 3.76
CA VAL A 85 8.44 8.91 3.59
C VAL A 85 9.39 9.70 4.48
N ASP A 86 10.11 10.66 3.89
CA ASP A 86 11.13 11.46 4.59
C ASP A 86 12.16 10.56 5.31
N ASP A 87 12.66 9.54 4.61
CA ASP A 87 13.61 8.52 5.08
C ASP A 87 13.15 7.65 6.28
N ASP A 88 11.90 7.80 6.74
CA ASP A 88 11.29 6.98 7.79
C ASP A 88 10.49 5.82 7.16
N PRO A 89 10.77 4.54 7.49
CA PRO A 89 10.03 3.41 6.92
C PRO A 89 8.59 3.41 7.40
N ILE A 90 7.63 3.54 6.49
CA ILE A 90 6.20 3.61 6.80
C ILE A 90 5.47 2.28 6.57
N ALA A 91 5.99 1.44 5.68
CA ALA A 91 5.39 0.14 5.38
C ALA A 91 6.39 -0.86 4.80
N LEU A 92 6.13 -2.14 5.03
CA LEU A 92 6.76 -3.25 4.32
C LEU A 92 5.72 -3.91 3.43
N GLY A 93 5.94 -3.91 2.12
CA GLY A 93 5.13 -4.65 1.15
C GLY A 93 5.77 -6.01 0.87
N ARG A 94 5.00 -7.08 1.02
CA ARG A 94 5.35 -8.45 0.63
C ARG A 94 4.42 -8.90 -0.48
N SER A 95 4.92 -8.92 -1.70
CA SER A 95 4.18 -9.26 -2.91
C SER A 95 4.57 -10.63 -3.40
N HIS A 96 3.59 -11.49 -3.65
CA HIS A 96 3.77 -12.68 -4.48
C HIS A 96 3.28 -12.35 -5.88
N LEU A 97 4.12 -12.61 -6.87
CA LEU A 97 3.98 -12.19 -8.25
C LEU A 97 4.11 -13.41 -9.18
N PRO A 98 3.57 -13.35 -10.41
CA PRO A 98 3.81 -14.38 -11.42
C PRO A 98 5.30 -14.66 -11.60
N ALA A 99 5.66 -15.94 -11.76
CA ALA A 99 7.06 -16.37 -11.95
C ALA A 99 7.74 -15.74 -13.17
N GLU A 100 6.96 -15.29 -14.16
CA GLU A 100 7.40 -14.50 -15.33
C GLU A 100 8.25 -13.27 -14.93
N LEU A 101 8.05 -12.73 -13.71
CA LEU A 101 8.79 -11.57 -13.21
C LEU A 101 10.16 -11.91 -12.62
N ALA A 102 10.55 -13.19 -12.56
CA ALA A 102 11.83 -13.61 -11.98
C ALA A 102 13.06 -13.04 -12.71
N ASN A 103 12.91 -12.71 -14.01
CA ASN A 103 13.99 -12.15 -14.82
C ASN A 103 14.13 -10.62 -14.70
N VAL A 104 13.28 -9.97 -13.91
CA VAL A 104 13.36 -8.52 -13.67
C VAL A 104 14.59 -8.21 -12.81
N VAL A 105 15.39 -7.24 -13.24
CA VAL A 105 16.49 -6.68 -12.43
C VAL A 105 15.88 -5.70 -11.43
N TRP A 106 15.50 -6.21 -10.25
CA TRP A 106 14.70 -5.46 -9.27
C TRP A 106 15.36 -4.18 -8.74
N THR A 107 16.69 -4.10 -8.73
CA THR A 107 17.43 -2.89 -8.37
C THR A 107 17.17 -1.75 -9.35
N ASP A 108 16.98 -2.04 -10.63
CA ASP A 108 16.81 -1.02 -11.67
C ASP A 108 15.39 -0.43 -11.68
N VAL A 109 14.43 -1.18 -11.12
CA VAL A 109 13.00 -0.83 -11.11
C VAL A 109 12.44 -0.66 -9.70
N GLU A 110 13.30 -0.59 -8.67
CA GLU A 110 12.84 -0.63 -7.27
C GLU A 110 11.85 0.50 -6.92
N HIS A 111 12.05 1.66 -7.53
CA HIS A 111 11.21 2.86 -7.37
C HIS A 111 9.96 2.87 -8.26
N GLN A 112 9.81 1.91 -9.17
CA GLN A 112 8.64 1.85 -10.03
C GLN A 112 7.43 1.23 -9.30
N PRO A 113 6.20 1.71 -9.57
CA PRO A 113 5.00 1.03 -9.11
C PRO A 113 4.93 -0.41 -9.65
N ILE A 114 4.48 -1.35 -8.81
CA ILE A 114 4.48 -2.77 -9.19
C ILE A 114 3.60 -3.07 -10.41
N TYR A 115 2.51 -2.32 -10.58
CA TYR A 115 1.59 -2.49 -11.70
C TYR A 115 2.21 -2.06 -13.04
N SER A 116 3.06 -1.03 -13.04
CA SER A 116 3.81 -0.64 -14.24
C SER A 116 4.82 -1.71 -14.66
N ILE A 117 5.48 -2.34 -13.70
CA ILE A 117 6.40 -3.45 -13.96
C ILE A 117 5.63 -4.67 -14.50
N LEU A 118 4.51 -5.03 -13.87
CA LEU A 118 3.64 -6.13 -14.31
C LEU A 118 3.16 -5.92 -15.75
N GLU A 119 2.66 -4.73 -16.08
CA GLU A 119 2.18 -4.41 -17.42
C GLU A 119 3.33 -4.46 -18.44
N SER A 120 4.51 -3.93 -18.10
CA SER A 120 5.68 -3.97 -18.99
C SER A 120 6.19 -5.39 -19.28
N VAL A 121 6.11 -6.31 -18.31
CA VAL A 121 6.62 -7.68 -18.46
C VAL A 121 5.58 -8.58 -19.13
N THR A 122 4.31 -8.43 -18.76
CA THR A 122 3.24 -9.35 -19.17
C THR A 122 2.41 -8.83 -20.35
N GLY A 123 2.50 -7.54 -20.66
CA GLY A 123 1.65 -6.88 -21.65
C GLY A 123 0.18 -6.73 -21.22
N MET A 124 -0.16 -7.01 -19.95
CA MET A 124 -1.52 -7.01 -19.44
C MET A 124 -1.71 -5.97 -18.33
N ALA A 125 -2.76 -5.16 -18.46
CA ALA A 125 -3.17 -4.22 -17.43
C ALA A 125 -3.91 -4.90 -16.28
N VAL A 126 -3.73 -4.36 -15.07
CA VAL A 126 -4.49 -4.73 -13.87
C VAL A 126 -5.86 -4.07 -13.91
N THR A 127 -6.94 -4.84 -13.80
CA THR A 127 -8.31 -4.33 -13.99
C THR A 127 -9.18 -4.41 -12.75
N ARG A 128 -8.84 -5.31 -11.81
CA ARG A 128 -9.62 -5.54 -10.59
C ARG A 128 -8.69 -5.87 -9.43
N ALA A 129 -9.06 -5.44 -8.23
CA ALA A 129 -8.43 -5.93 -7.02
C ALA A 129 -9.44 -6.05 -5.88
N ASP A 130 -9.24 -7.06 -5.03
CA ASP A 130 -9.96 -7.26 -3.79
C ASP A 130 -9.01 -6.93 -2.63
N LEU A 131 -9.50 -6.20 -1.63
CA LEU A 131 -8.69 -5.68 -0.53
C LEU A 131 -9.36 -5.91 0.82
N ALA A 132 -8.56 -6.33 1.79
CA ALA A 132 -8.96 -6.50 3.19
C ALA A 132 -7.95 -5.79 4.10
N ILE A 133 -8.44 -5.15 5.16
CA ILE A 133 -7.62 -4.48 6.17
C ILE A 133 -7.85 -5.15 7.51
N ARG A 134 -6.77 -5.48 8.21
CA ARG A 134 -6.76 -6.11 9.53
C ARG A 134 -5.75 -5.40 10.44
N ALA A 135 -5.73 -5.76 11.72
CA ALA A 135 -4.65 -5.38 12.63
C ALA A 135 -3.81 -6.60 13.00
N GLN A 136 -2.51 -6.39 13.19
CA GLN A 136 -1.58 -7.42 13.66
C GLN A 136 -0.50 -6.79 14.54
N GLU A 137 0.01 -7.53 15.52
CA GLU A 137 1.23 -7.13 16.23
C GLU A 137 2.49 -7.37 15.39
N ALA A 138 3.45 -6.45 15.50
CA ALA A 138 4.76 -6.57 14.90
C ALA A 138 5.58 -7.67 15.58
N ASP A 139 5.95 -8.71 14.82
CA ASP A 139 6.96 -9.67 15.25
C ASP A 139 8.36 -9.02 15.23
N LYS A 140 9.40 -9.79 15.60
CA LYS A 140 10.78 -9.29 15.62
C LYS A 140 11.25 -8.79 14.25
N THR A 141 10.89 -9.49 13.17
CA THR A 141 11.33 -9.18 11.81
C THR A 141 10.67 -7.88 11.32
N LEU A 142 9.36 -7.77 11.48
CA LEU A 142 8.59 -6.57 11.15
C LEU A 142 9.03 -5.37 11.99
N ALA A 143 9.23 -5.57 13.30
CA ALA A 143 9.69 -4.53 14.21
C ALA A 143 11.04 -3.94 13.78
N ASN A 144 12.00 -4.82 13.45
CA ASN A 144 13.31 -4.41 12.98
C ASN A 144 13.23 -3.70 11.62
N ALA A 145 12.46 -4.22 10.67
CA ALA A 145 12.35 -3.64 9.32
C ALA A 145 11.66 -2.26 9.32
N LEU A 146 10.71 -2.04 10.22
CA LEU A 146 9.90 -0.81 10.32
C LEU A 146 10.41 0.17 11.39
N HIS A 147 11.52 -0.15 12.08
CA HIS A 147 12.07 0.65 13.18
C HIS A 147 11.05 0.94 14.30
N ILE A 148 10.27 -0.07 14.67
CA ILE A 148 9.27 0.01 15.75
C ILE A 148 9.55 -1.04 16.84
N LYS A 149 8.83 -0.97 17.95
CA LYS A 149 8.93 -1.97 19.01
C LYS A 149 8.21 -3.26 18.60
N ARG A 150 8.75 -4.41 18.98
CA ARG A 150 8.02 -5.69 18.93
C ARG A 150 6.72 -5.57 19.72
N GLY A 151 5.62 -6.10 19.18
CA GLY A 151 4.28 -5.97 19.76
C GLY A 151 3.56 -4.67 19.39
N ALA A 152 4.20 -3.74 18.67
CA ALA A 152 3.50 -2.56 18.15
C ALA A 152 2.40 -2.97 17.16
N ALA A 153 1.26 -2.29 17.20
CA ALA A 153 0.16 -2.55 16.30
C ALA A 153 0.47 -2.07 14.88
N LEU A 154 0.18 -2.92 13.91
CA LEU A 154 0.30 -2.65 12.48
C LEU A 154 -1.05 -2.77 11.82
N LEU A 155 -1.31 -1.91 10.83
CA LEU A 155 -2.36 -2.14 9.86
C LEU A 155 -1.83 -3.12 8.81
N VAL A 156 -2.56 -4.19 8.57
CA VAL A 156 -2.25 -5.18 7.55
C VAL A 156 -3.26 -5.04 6.42
N MET A 157 -2.82 -4.49 5.30
CA MET A 157 -3.62 -4.42 4.07
C MET A 157 -3.23 -5.59 3.17
N GLU A 158 -4.15 -6.50 2.95
CA GLU A 158 -3.99 -7.63 2.05
C GLU A 158 -4.78 -7.36 0.78
N ARG A 159 -4.12 -7.47 -0.37
CA ARG A 159 -4.70 -7.20 -1.68
C ARG A 159 -4.41 -8.35 -2.64
N THR A 160 -5.43 -8.80 -3.34
CA THR A 160 -5.28 -9.66 -4.52
C THR A 160 -5.72 -8.88 -5.73
N SER A 161 -4.88 -8.79 -6.75
CA SER A 161 -5.22 -8.08 -7.98
C SER A 161 -5.19 -9.02 -9.18
N TYR A 162 -5.95 -8.67 -10.21
CA TYR A 162 -6.25 -9.52 -11.35
C TYR A 162 -6.04 -8.76 -12.66
N PHE A 163 -5.51 -9.48 -13.65
CA PHE A 163 -5.47 -9.02 -15.04
C PHE A 163 -6.86 -9.08 -15.68
N ALA A 164 -7.00 -8.46 -16.86
CA ALA A 164 -8.24 -8.48 -17.64
C ALA A 164 -8.77 -9.88 -17.98
N ASN A 165 -7.89 -10.87 -18.10
CA ASN A 165 -8.25 -12.27 -18.37
C ASN A 165 -8.61 -13.08 -17.11
N GLY A 166 -8.66 -12.44 -15.94
CA GLY A 166 -8.98 -13.09 -14.66
C GLY A 166 -7.81 -13.77 -13.95
N ARG A 167 -6.62 -13.85 -14.57
CA ARG A 167 -5.41 -14.40 -13.93
C ARG A 167 -4.95 -13.49 -12.79
N CYS A 168 -4.50 -14.08 -11.68
CA CYS A 168 -3.91 -13.32 -10.57
C CYS A 168 -2.63 -12.61 -11.03
N CYS A 169 -2.53 -11.30 -10.78
CA CYS A 169 -1.32 -10.52 -11.08
C CYS A 169 -0.46 -10.25 -9.84
N ASP A 170 -1.07 -10.15 -8.66
CA ASP A 170 -0.35 -10.12 -7.40
C ASP A 170 -1.23 -10.52 -6.22
N ARG A 171 -0.58 -11.05 -5.17
CA ARG A 171 -1.11 -11.15 -3.82
C ARG A 171 -0.13 -10.47 -2.88
N THR A 172 -0.49 -9.28 -2.44
CA THR A 172 0.39 -8.43 -1.61
C THR A 172 -0.17 -8.22 -0.21
N ARG A 173 0.68 -8.40 0.80
CA ARG A 173 0.45 -7.94 2.18
C ARG A 173 1.31 -6.73 2.45
N PHE A 174 0.69 -5.62 2.85
CA PHE A 174 1.38 -4.44 3.36
C PHE A 174 1.24 -4.39 4.87
N PHE A 175 2.38 -4.32 5.57
CA PHE A 175 2.47 -4.09 7.00
C PHE A 175 2.77 -2.61 7.22
N ILE A 176 1.81 -1.86 7.75
CA ILE A 176 1.80 -0.40 7.71
C ILE A 176 1.76 0.15 9.13
N ARG A 177 2.60 1.16 9.40
CA ARG A 177 2.60 1.88 10.69
C ARG A 177 1.36 2.79 10.79
N PRO A 178 0.43 2.54 11.72
CA PRO A 178 -0.81 3.32 11.83
C PRO A 178 -0.56 4.78 12.21
N GLU A 179 0.54 5.10 12.90
CA GLU A 179 0.88 6.47 13.27
C GLU A 179 1.26 7.32 12.05
N ARG A 180 1.66 6.66 10.95
CA ARG A 180 2.10 7.30 9.72
C ARG A 180 1.08 7.17 8.60
N TYR A 181 0.07 6.31 8.73
CA TYR A 181 -0.86 6.00 7.64
C TYR A 181 -2.26 5.66 8.13
N ALA A 182 -3.27 6.16 7.43
CA ALA A 182 -4.68 5.89 7.63
C ALA A 182 -5.36 5.57 6.30
N PHE A 183 -6.27 4.60 6.32
CA PHE A 183 -7.23 4.39 5.25
C PHE A 183 -8.44 5.27 5.48
N VAL A 184 -8.89 5.98 4.45
CA VAL A 184 -10.03 6.89 4.51
C VAL A 184 -11.00 6.58 3.39
N LEU A 185 -12.28 6.68 3.69
CA LEU A 185 -13.36 6.55 2.72
C LEU A 185 -14.38 7.65 3.01
N SER A 186 -14.72 8.42 1.99
CA SER A 186 -15.79 9.39 2.06
C SER A 186 -16.99 8.84 1.29
N GLY A 187 -18.15 8.79 1.94
CA GLY A 187 -19.39 8.34 1.35
C GLY A 187 -20.52 9.33 1.62
N VAL A 188 -21.53 9.34 0.76
CA VAL A 188 -22.76 10.12 0.96
C VAL A 188 -23.87 9.15 1.35
N PHE A 189 -24.62 9.45 2.41
CA PHE A 189 -25.82 8.69 2.77
C PHE A 189 -26.84 8.76 1.63
N LYS A 190 -27.60 7.68 1.40
CA LYS A 190 -28.77 7.75 0.50
C LYS A 190 -29.69 8.86 1.02
N SER A 191 -29.90 9.89 0.21
CA SER A 191 -30.83 10.97 0.53
C SER A 191 -32.20 10.35 0.85
N PRO A 192 -32.86 10.70 1.97
CA PRO A 192 -34.20 10.23 2.23
C PRO A 192 -35.08 10.70 1.06
N ARG A 193 -35.73 9.77 0.36
CA ARG A 193 -36.78 10.13 -0.60
C ARG A 193 -37.78 11.01 0.17
N ALA A 194 -37.93 12.27 -0.27
CA ALA A 194 -39.04 13.11 0.17
C ALA A 194 -40.33 12.32 -0.09
N ARG A 195 -41.09 12.06 0.99
CA ARG A 195 -42.46 11.57 0.89
C ARG A 195 -43.38 12.75 0.68
#